data_AF-A0AA86RPB4-F1
#
_entry.id   AF-A0AA86RPB4-F1
#
_cell.length_a   1.000
_cell.length_b   1.000
_cell.length_c   1.000
_cell.angle_alpha   90.00
_cell.angle_beta   90.00
_cell.angle_gamma   90.00
#
_symmetry.space_group_name_H-M   'P 1'
#
loop_
_entity.id
_entity.type
_entity.pdbx_description
1 polymer ?
#
loop_
_entity_poly.entity_id
_entity_poly.type
_entity_poly.pdbx_seq_one_letter_code
_entity_poly.pdbx_strand_id
1 'polypeptide(L)'
;MSQFELELVRLSLVIQISEIKAQIAQKQQSQNTQVAQKDPWAIKHQQEKRSQPKVIRTPSHHRTRWTAQEDSQLLQMVRKYGFDSVDQMEGLLTGRSKVQIYFRLRYLKTFYEENVESKQIEKMNPEWYQYFVENGM
;
A
#
# COMPACT_ATOMS: atom_id res chain seq x y z
N MET A 1 -47.93 -4.70 -41.43
CA MET A 1 -46.52 -4.80 -41.91
C MET A 1 -46.45 -5.97 -42.88
N SER A 2 -45.97 -5.75 -44.11
CA SER A 2 -45.85 -6.79 -45.14
C SER A 2 -44.67 -7.72 -44.82
N GLN A 3 -44.72 -8.97 -45.29
CA GLN A 3 -43.59 -9.92 -45.20
C GLN A 3 -42.29 -9.34 -45.79
N PHE A 4 -42.41 -8.49 -46.82
CA PHE A 4 -41.29 -7.77 -47.42
C PHE A 4 -40.65 -6.75 -46.47
N GLU A 5 -41.44 -6.02 -45.69
CA GLU A 5 -40.94 -5.04 -44.71
C GLU A 5 -40.17 -5.73 -43.58
N LEU A 6 -40.61 -6.92 -43.17
CA LEU A 6 -39.92 -7.75 -42.16
C LEU A 6 -38.55 -8.24 -42.67
N GLU A 7 -38.46 -8.66 -43.93
CA GLU A 7 -37.18 -9.07 -44.53
C GLU A 7 -36.22 -7.89 -44.72
N LEU A 8 -36.72 -6.70 -45.07
CA LEU A 8 -35.88 -5.50 -45.17
C LEU A 8 -35.26 -5.11 -43.81
N VAL A 9 -36.05 -5.16 -42.72
CA VAL A 9 -35.53 -4.91 -41.36
C VAL A 9 -34.52 -5.98 -40.94
N ARG A 10 -34.76 -7.25 -41.28
CA ARG A 10 -33.85 -8.35 -40.98
C ARG A 10 -32.51 -8.19 -41.69
N LEU A 11 -32.52 -7.84 -42.97
CA LEU A 11 -31.30 -7.61 -43.75
C LEU A 11 -30.51 -6.42 -43.21
N SER A 12 -31.19 -5.32 -42.84
CA SER A 12 -30.55 -4.15 -42.22
C SER A 12 -29.86 -4.51 -40.90
N LEU A 13 -30.52 -5.31 -40.05
CA LEU A 13 -29.94 -5.78 -38.78
C LEU A 13 -28.70 -6.66 -39.01
N VAL A 14 -28.74 -7.55 -40.00
CA VAL A 14 -27.61 -8.44 -40.33
C VAL A 14 -26.40 -7.62 -40.80
N ILE A 15 -26.62 -6.57 -41.59
CA ILE A 15 -25.57 -5.65 -42.04
C ILE A 15 -24.94 -4.94 -40.82
N GLN A 16 -25.75 -4.34 -39.95
CA GLN A 16 -25.26 -3.68 -38.73
C GLN A 16 -24.47 -4.63 -37.82
N ILE A 17 -24.94 -5.86 -37.63
CA ILE A 17 -24.24 -6.87 -36.81
C ILE A 17 -22.87 -7.21 -37.43
N SER A 18 -22.79 -7.31 -38.76
CA SER A 18 -21.53 -7.59 -39.45
C SER A 18 -20.52 -6.44 -39.33
N GLU A 19 -20.99 -5.19 -39.39
CA GLU A 19 -20.16 -4.00 -39.19
C GLU A 19 -19.61 -3.94 -37.76
N ILE A 20 -20.45 -4.20 -36.75
CA ILE A 20 -20.01 -4.24 -35.35
C ILE A 20 -18.94 -5.32 -35.13
N LYS A 21 -19.12 -6.51 -35.74
CA LYS A 21 -18.13 -7.58 -35.67
C LYS A 21 -16.80 -7.17 -36.31
N ALA A 22 -16.84 -6.48 -37.45
CA ALA A 22 -15.63 -5.97 -38.11
C ALA A 22 -14.90 -4.93 -37.25
N GLN A 23 -15.63 -4.01 -36.61
CA GLN A 23 -15.05 -3.01 -35.70
C GLN A 23 -14.39 -3.66 -34.47
N ILE A 24 -15.02 -4.69 -33.89
CA ILE A 24 -14.46 -5.44 -32.76
C ILE A 24 -13.15 -6.14 -33.18
N ALA A 25 -13.13 -6.76 -34.37
CA ALA A 25 -11.93 -7.44 -34.88
C ALA A 25 -10.78 -6.45 -35.12
N GLN A 26 -11.05 -5.28 -35.70
CA GLN A 26 -10.04 -4.23 -35.89
C GLN A 26 -9.49 -3.71 -34.56
N LYS A 27 -10.34 -3.53 -33.55
CA LYS A 27 -9.91 -3.08 -32.21
C LYS A 27 -9.02 -4.11 -31.51
N GLN A 28 -9.32 -5.41 -31.67
CA GLN A 28 -8.48 -6.49 -31.14
C GLN A 28 -7.12 -6.56 -31.84
N GLN A 29 -7.06 -6.37 -33.17
CA GLN A 29 -5.80 -6.32 -33.91
C GLN A 29 -4.92 -5.15 -33.46
N SER A 30 -5.48 -3.94 -33.31
CA SER A 30 -4.73 -2.76 -32.84
C SER A 30 -4.12 -2.93 -31.45
N GLN A 31 -4.81 -3.62 -30.52
CA GLN A 31 -4.24 -3.93 -29.21
C GLN A 31 -3.16 -5.01 -29.27
N ASN A 32 -3.30 -6.01 -30.15
CA ASN A 32 -2.32 -7.09 -30.29
C ASN A 32 -1.02 -6.58 -30.96
N THR A 33 -1.10 -5.64 -31.90
CA THR A 33 0.06 -5.02 -32.55
C THR A 33 0.90 -4.17 -31.58
N GLN A 34 0.26 -3.50 -30.60
CA GLN A 34 0.99 -2.76 -29.54
C GLN A 34 1.74 -3.69 -28.56
N VAL A 35 1.27 -4.94 -28.40
CA VAL A 35 1.98 -5.95 -27.59
C VAL A 35 3.17 -6.54 -28.36
N ALA A 36 3.05 -6.69 -29.69
CA ALA A 36 4.10 -7.24 -30.55
C ALA A 36 5.29 -6.29 -30.78
N GLN A 37 5.13 -4.97 -30.57
CA GLN A 37 6.20 -3.97 -30.67
C GLN A 37 6.92 -3.67 -29.34
N LYS A 38 6.71 -4.47 -28.29
CA LYS A 38 7.53 -4.36 -27.08
C LYS A 38 8.92 -4.91 -27.37
N ASP A 39 9.94 -4.05 -27.21
CA ASP A 39 11.35 -4.36 -27.39
C ASP A 39 11.70 -5.72 -26.73
N PRO A 40 12.25 -6.69 -27.49
CA PRO A 40 12.69 -7.97 -26.95
C PRO A 40 13.58 -7.85 -25.71
N TRP A 41 14.39 -6.78 -25.60
CA TRP A 41 15.19 -6.48 -24.42
C TRP A 41 14.33 -6.18 -23.19
N ALA A 42 13.25 -5.41 -23.35
CA ALA A 42 12.32 -5.07 -22.27
C ALA A 42 11.52 -6.30 -21.79
N ILE A 43 11.13 -7.20 -22.70
CA ILE A 43 10.42 -8.44 -22.36
C ILE A 43 11.33 -9.39 -21.58
N LYS A 44 12.58 -9.57 -22.02
CA LYS A 44 13.57 -10.44 -21.35
C LYS A 44 13.90 -9.94 -19.95
N HIS A 45 14.14 -8.63 -19.78
CA HIS A 45 14.38 -8.05 -18.46
C HIS A 45 13.18 -8.15 -17.51
N GLN A 46 11.94 -8.12 -18.03
CA GLN A 46 10.76 -8.26 -17.21
C GLN A 46 10.51 -9.71 -16.75
N GLN A 47 10.79 -10.69 -17.60
CA GLN A 47 10.78 -12.10 -17.21
C GLN A 47 11.92 -12.41 -16.23
N GLU A 48 13.11 -11.87 -16.45
CA GLU A 48 14.25 -12.07 -15.54
C GLU A 48 14.00 -11.48 -14.14
N LYS A 49 13.38 -10.30 -14.04
CA LYS A 49 12.93 -9.74 -12.75
C LYS A 49 11.87 -10.59 -12.03
N ARG A 50 11.09 -11.40 -12.76
CA ARG A 50 10.08 -12.31 -12.20
C ARG A 50 10.65 -13.69 -11.85
N SER A 51 11.66 -14.13 -12.59
CA SER A 51 12.35 -15.42 -12.40
C SER A 51 13.48 -15.36 -11.38
N GLN A 52 13.90 -14.16 -10.95
CA GLN A 52 14.78 -14.03 -9.81
C GLN A 52 14.09 -14.68 -8.59
N PRO A 53 14.72 -15.65 -7.90
CA PRO A 53 14.17 -16.13 -6.65
C PRO A 53 13.94 -14.91 -5.78
N LYS A 54 12.71 -14.75 -5.26
CA LYS A 54 12.40 -13.71 -4.29
C LYS A 54 13.41 -13.88 -3.18
N VAL A 55 14.45 -13.06 -3.19
CA VAL A 55 15.49 -13.10 -2.16
C VAL A 55 14.72 -13.03 -0.87
N ILE A 56 14.70 -14.15 -0.13
CA ILE A 56 14.14 -14.18 1.20
C ILE A 56 15.11 -13.31 1.97
N ARG A 57 14.81 -12.01 1.99
CA ARG A 57 15.46 -11.07 2.87
C ARG A 57 15.18 -11.66 4.23
N THR A 58 16.23 -12.14 4.90
CA THR A 58 16.20 -12.44 6.32
C THR A 58 15.38 -11.36 7.02
N PRO A 59 14.45 -11.68 7.94
CA PRO A 59 13.57 -10.71 8.59
C PRO A 59 14.40 -9.85 9.55
N SER A 60 15.25 -8.99 9.01
CA SER A 60 16.24 -8.28 9.80
C SER A 60 15.74 -6.89 10.16
N HIS A 61 14.85 -6.28 9.38
CA HIS A 61 14.31 -4.95 9.70
C HIS A 61 12.89 -4.85 9.13
N HIS A 62 11.88 -4.88 10.00
CA HIS A 62 10.50 -4.67 9.59
C HIS A 62 10.35 -3.25 9.04
N ARG A 63 10.22 -3.11 7.71
CA ARG A 63 9.83 -1.85 7.04
C ARG A 63 8.32 -1.58 7.13
N THR A 64 7.58 -2.38 7.89
CA THR A 64 6.14 -2.26 8.10
C THR A 64 5.80 -1.06 9.00
N ARG A 65 4.58 -0.54 8.84
CA ARG A 65 4.01 0.53 9.69
C ARG A 65 4.05 0.12 11.17
N TRP A 66 4.13 1.10 12.06
CA TRP A 66 3.95 0.88 13.49
C TRP A 66 2.49 0.55 13.80
N THR A 67 2.29 -0.51 14.58
CA THR A 67 0.99 -0.93 15.06
C THR A 67 0.70 -0.33 16.44
N ALA A 68 -0.58 -0.24 16.80
CA ALA A 68 -0.98 0.24 18.13
C ALA A 68 -0.38 -0.62 19.27
N GLN A 69 -0.25 -1.93 19.05
CA GLN A 69 0.36 -2.84 20.02
C GLN A 69 1.85 -2.55 20.22
N GLU A 70 2.60 -2.30 19.15
CA GLU A 70 4.01 -1.91 19.24
C GLU A 70 4.17 -0.56 19.95
N ASP A 71 3.27 0.41 19.68
CA ASP A 71 3.29 1.70 20.38
C ASP A 71 2.98 1.52 21.88
N SER A 72 2.03 0.67 22.26
CA SER A 72 1.75 0.36 23.67
C SER A 72 2.94 -0.34 24.35
N GLN A 73 3.64 -1.22 23.64
CA GLN A 73 4.88 -1.83 24.15
C GLN A 73 5.99 -0.78 24.33
N LEU A 74 6.16 0.12 23.35
CA LEU A 74 7.09 1.25 23.48
C LEU A 74 6.79 2.09 24.71
N LEU A 75 5.51 2.38 24.98
CA LEU A 75 5.12 3.15 26.16
C LEU A 75 5.53 2.46 27.46
N GLN A 76 5.30 1.15 27.57
CA GLN A 76 5.71 0.38 28.74
C GLN A 76 7.23 0.42 28.93
N MET A 77 7.99 0.33 27.84
CA MET A 77 9.45 0.42 27.88
C MET A 77 9.93 1.82 28.25
N VAL A 78 9.30 2.88 27.73
CA VAL A 78 9.59 4.27 28.10
C VAL A 78 9.30 4.51 29.58
N ARG A 79 8.18 3.99 30.11
CA ARG A 79 7.87 4.07 31.55
C ARG A 79 8.90 3.36 32.43
N LYS A 80 9.44 2.24 31.94
CA LYS A 80 10.38 1.40 32.70
C LYS A 80 11.82 1.90 32.65
N TYR A 81 12.26 2.38 31.48
CA TYR A 81 13.67 2.67 31.20
C TYR A 81 13.95 4.15 30.89
N GLY A 82 12.91 4.95 30.65
CA GLY A 82 13.04 6.33 30.18
C GLY A 82 13.11 6.43 28.65
N PHE A 83 12.85 7.63 28.14
CA PHE A 83 12.74 7.92 26.70
C PHE A 83 14.07 7.76 25.94
N ASP A 84 15.19 8.02 26.60
CA ASP A 84 16.53 7.97 25.99
C ASP A 84 17.15 6.56 25.96
N SER A 85 16.52 5.58 26.62
CA SER A 85 17.06 4.23 26.79
C SER A 85 16.79 3.30 25.61
N VAL A 86 16.99 3.80 24.38
CA VAL A 86 16.65 3.10 23.12
C VAL A 86 17.40 1.77 22.97
N ASP A 87 18.65 1.70 23.44
CA ASP A 87 19.46 0.48 23.42
C ASP A 87 18.81 -0.68 24.19
N GLN A 88 18.14 -0.37 25.31
CA GLN A 88 17.45 -1.38 26.12
C GLN A 88 16.15 -1.82 25.46
N MET A 89 15.51 -0.93 24.69
CA MET A 89 14.25 -1.24 23.99
C MET A 89 14.46 -2.11 22.77
N GLU A 90 15.57 -1.93 22.03
CA GLU A 90 15.89 -2.75 20.85
C GLU A 90 15.99 -4.25 21.20
N GLY A 91 16.59 -4.58 22.34
CA GLY A 91 16.67 -5.97 22.81
C GLY A 91 15.32 -6.61 23.15
N LEU A 92 14.28 -5.80 23.36
CA LEU A 92 12.94 -6.25 23.73
C LEU A 92 11.94 -6.20 22.57
N LEU A 93 12.08 -5.24 21.65
CA LEU A 93 11.28 -5.11 20.44
C LEU A 93 11.94 -5.88 19.28
N THR A 94 11.72 -7.19 19.25
CA THR A 94 12.24 -8.04 18.18
C THR A 94 11.79 -7.54 16.80
N GLY A 95 12.73 -7.29 15.89
CA GLY A 95 12.44 -6.92 14.50
C GLY A 95 12.35 -5.41 14.23
N ARG A 96 12.52 -4.56 15.24
CA ARG A 96 12.73 -3.12 15.11
C ARG A 96 14.16 -2.77 15.47
N SER A 97 14.79 -1.92 14.68
CA SER A 97 16.12 -1.41 15.04
C SER A 97 16.05 -0.20 15.96
N LYS A 98 17.15 0.05 16.67
CA LYS A 98 17.37 1.25 17.50
C LYS A 98 16.96 2.53 16.77
N VAL A 99 17.38 2.67 15.51
CA VAL A 99 17.09 3.83 14.68
C VAL A 99 15.57 3.98 14.46
N GLN A 100 14.86 2.89 14.18
CA GLN A 100 13.41 2.92 13.98
C GLN A 100 12.67 3.31 15.27
N ILE A 101 13.11 2.78 16.40
CA ILE A 101 12.54 3.08 17.72
C ILE A 101 12.74 4.57 18.03
N TYR A 102 13.97 5.07 17.89
CA TYR A 102 14.29 6.49 18.13
C TYR A 102 13.42 7.43 17.29
N PHE A 103 13.31 7.18 15.98
CA PHE A 103 12.46 8.01 15.12
C PHE A 103 10.98 7.90 15.49
N ARG A 104 10.50 6.73 15.91
CA ARG A 104 9.12 6.56 16.35
C ARG A 104 8.85 7.33 17.63
N LEU A 105 9.71 7.21 18.63
CA LEU A 105 9.60 7.92 19.90
C LEU A 105 9.60 9.43 19.67
N ARG A 106 10.54 9.94 18.87
CA ARG A 106 10.58 11.36 18.52
C ARG A 106 9.30 11.82 17.83
N TYR A 107 8.77 11.04 16.89
CA TYR A 107 7.50 11.33 16.23
C TYR A 107 6.33 11.36 17.21
N LEU A 108 6.24 10.37 18.12
CA LEU A 108 5.20 10.31 19.14
C LEU A 108 5.29 11.53 20.06
N LYS A 109 6.49 11.90 20.49
CA LYS A 109 6.69 13.11 21.29
C LYS A 109 6.15 14.35 20.59
N THR A 110 6.62 14.65 19.38
CA THR A 110 6.17 15.86 18.65
C THR A 110 4.68 15.81 18.29
N PHE A 111 4.18 14.64 17.89
CA PHE A 111 2.77 14.47 17.55
C PHE A 111 1.87 14.72 18.76
N TYR A 112 2.24 14.22 19.94
CA TYR A 112 1.44 14.40 21.14
C TYR A 112 1.54 15.83 21.67
N GLU A 113 2.72 16.45 21.67
CA GLU A 113 2.89 17.88 22.02
C GLU A 113 1.97 18.79 21.17
N GLU A 114 1.97 18.63 19.84
CA GLU A 114 1.16 19.45 18.92
C GLU A 114 -0.35 19.16 19.02
N ASN A 115 -0.74 17.91 19.29
CA ASN A 115 -2.14 17.48 19.27
C ASN A 115 -2.83 17.54 20.65
N VAL A 116 -2.08 17.58 21.75
CA VAL A 116 -2.61 17.90 23.09
C VAL A 116 -3.22 19.30 23.09
N GLU A 117 -2.56 20.27 22.46
CA GLU A 117 -3.08 21.63 22.31
C GLU A 117 -4.30 21.71 21.38
N SER A 118 -4.32 20.86 20.35
CA SER A 118 -5.33 20.89 19.28
C SER A 118 -6.63 20.12 19.60
N LYS A 119 -6.75 19.50 20.78
CA LYS A 119 -7.92 18.69 21.23
C LYS A 119 -8.36 17.56 20.28
N GLN A 120 -7.48 17.08 19.39
CA GLN A 120 -7.79 15.98 18.47
C GLN A 120 -7.59 14.60 19.11
N ILE A 121 -8.18 14.40 20.29
CA ILE A 121 -7.95 13.24 21.18
C ILE A 121 -8.41 11.93 20.52
N GLU A 122 -9.45 11.97 19.68
CA GLU A 122 -10.02 10.80 19.00
C GLU A 122 -9.03 10.07 18.06
N LYS A 123 -7.96 10.74 17.61
CA LYS A 123 -6.94 10.15 16.72
C LYS A 123 -5.74 9.59 17.48
N MET A 124 -5.68 9.77 18.80
CA MET A 124 -4.54 9.40 19.63
C MET A 124 -4.73 8.01 20.23
N ASN A 125 -3.63 7.27 20.41
CA ASN A 125 -3.64 6.13 21.34
C ASN A 125 -3.89 6.68 22.77
N PRO A 126 -4.97 6.25 23.46
CA PRO A 126 -5.34 6.78 24.77
C PRO A 126 -4.26 6.60 25.84
N GLU A 127 -3.49 5.53 25.77
CA GLU A 127 -2.46 5.23 26.77
C GLU A 127 -1.30 6.25 26.72
N TRP A 128 -0.92 6.64 25.51
CA TRP A 128 0.10 7.67 25.28
C TRP A 128 -0.42 9.05 25.69
N TYR A 129 -1.70 9.36 25.39
CA TYR A 129 -2.30 10.64 25.80
C TYR A 129 -2.24 10.81 27.32
N GLN A 130 -2.68 9.78 28.06
CA GLN A 130 -2.65 9.81 29.51
C GLN A 130 -1.22 9.97 30.05
N TYR A 131 -0.25 9.26 29.47
CA TYR A 131 1.15 9.38 29.86
C TYR A 131 1.70 10.80 29.67
N PHE A 132 1.44 11.44 28.52
CA PHE A 132 1.89 12.80 28.25
C PHE A 132 1.23 13.83 29.18
N VAL A 133 -0.07 13.69 29.47
CA VAL A 133 -0.78 14.55 30.43
C VAL A 133 -0.21 14.41 31.84
N GLU A 134 0.10 13.19 32.29
CA GLU A 134 0.59 12.92 33.64
C GLU A 134 2.05 13.34 33.86
N ASN A 135 2.90 13.23 32.82
CA ASN A 135 4.34 13.38 32.97
C ASN A 135 4.87 14.72 32.40
N GLY A 136 4.00 15.56 31.85
CA GLY A 136 4.33 16.94 31.46
C GLY A 136 5.52 17.04 30.52
N MET A 137 5.51 16.22 29.46
CA MET A 137 6.46 16.30 28.34
C MET A 137 5.82 16.97 27.14
#